data_AF-A0A7Z0QT68-F1
#
_entry.id   AF-A0A7Z0QT68-F1
#
_cell.length_a   1.000
_cell.length_b   1.000
_cell.length_c   1.000
_cell.angle_alpha   90.00
_cell.angle_beta   90.00
_cell.angle_gamma   90.00
#
_symmetry.space_group_name_H-M   'P 1'
#
loop_
_entity.id
_entity.type
_entity.pdbx_description
1 polymer ?
#
loop_
_entity_poly.entity_id
_entity_poly.type
_entity_poly.pdbx_seq_one_letter_code
_entity_poly.pdbx_strand_id
1 'polypeptide(L)'
;MGETTVALTISIGFACRPDGRGRDGWRAAIDLADRALYASKRGGRDAWTGLWFDATPSADVIRDLLQAPATTIATGAARVIASRTPVEWQRRERREATTASPPAAATGVDVVRPG
;
A
#
# COMPACT_ATOMS: atom_id res chain seq x y z
N MET A 1 22.56 34.01 -16.79
CA MET A 1 21.30 33.26 -16.61
C MET A 1 21.65 32.05 -15.76
N GLY A 2 21.25 32.01 -14.49
CA GLY A 2 21.66 30.94 -13.57
C GLY A 2 20.92 29.64 -13.90
N GLU A 3 21.67 28.55 -14.03
CA GLU A 3 21.11 27.22 -14.28
C GLU A 3 20.43 26.73 -13.00
N THR A 4 19.12 26.48 -13.04
CA THR A 4 18.36 26.02 -11.87
C THR A 4 18.32 24.49 -11.88
N THR A 5 18.93 23.86 -10.89
CA THR A 5 18.91 22.40 -10.74
C THR A 5 17.66 21.95 -9.98
N VAL A 6 16.96 20.94 -10.48
CA VAL A 6 15.80 20.33 -9.81
C VAL A 6 16.17 18.93 -9.33
N ALA A 7 16.05 18.68 -8.02
CA ALA A 7 16.24 17.35 -7.45
C ALA A 7 15.03 16.45 -7.77
N LEU A 8 15.29 15.26 -8.29
CA LEU A 8 14.27 14.27 -8.64
C LEU A 8 14.53 12.95 -7.90
N THR A 9 13.45 12.30 -7.49
CA THR A 9 13.46 10.95 -6.92
C THR A 9 12.54 10.03 -7.70
N ILE A 10 12.75 8.72 -7.58
CA ILE A 10 11.92 7.70 -8.23
C ILE A 10 11.44 6.67 -7.22
N SER A 11 10.34 6.00 -7.55
CA SER A 11 9.91 4.80 -6.84
C SER A 11 9.95 3.63 -7.80
N ILE A 12 10.42 2.49 -7.32
CA ILE A 12 10.62 1.29 -8.14
C ILE A 12 9.77 0.16 -7.57
N GLY A 13 9.13 -0.58 -8.46
CA GLY A 13 8.49 -1.87 -8.18
C GLY A 13 9.07 -2.91 -9.12
N PHE A 14 9.38 -4.09 -8.61
CA PHE A 14 9.90 -5.18 -9.42
C PHE A 14 9.37 -6.55 -8.96
N ALA A 15 9.35 -7.50 -9.87
CA ALA A 15 8.94 -8.87 -9.58
C ALA A 15 9.69 -9.84 -10.49
N CYS A 16 9.98 -11.04 -9.99
CA CYS A 16 10.48 -12.13 -10.83
C CYS A 16 9.38 -12.59 -11.79
N ARG A 17 9.74 -12.83 -13.05
CA ARG A 17 8.81 -13.42 -14.01
C ARG A 17 8.54 -14.88 -13.61
N PRO A 18 7.28 -15.29 -13.38
CA PRO A 18 6.96 -16.69 -13.14
C PRO A 18 7.20 -17.52 -14.43
N ASP A 19 7.56 -18.79 -14.31
CA ASP A 19 7.99 -19.66 -15.42
C ASP A 19 6.87 -20.09 -16.41
N GLY A 20 5.77 -19.33 -16.46
CA GLY A 20 4.74 -19.51 -17.48
C GLY A 20 5.29 -19.21 -18.87
N ARG A 21 5.36 -20.23 -19.73
CA ARG A 21 5.70 -20.05 -21.15
C ARG A 21 4.61 -19.20 -21.82
N GLY A 22 4.96 -18.03 -22.34
CA GLY A 22 4.05 -17.20 -23.16
C GLY A 22 3.74 -15.81 -22.62
N ARG A 23 2.76 -15.14 -23.24
CA ARG A 23 2.36 -13.74 -22.95
C ARG A 23 1.79 -13.57 -21.54
N ASP A 24 1.26 -14.63 -20.95
CA ASP A 24 0.57 -14.60 -19.65
C ASP A 24 1.55 -14.46 -18.49
N GLY A 25 2.69 -15.17 -18.52
CA GLY A 25 3.74 -15.03 -17.50
C GLY A 25 4.39 -13.65 -17.52
N TRP A 26 4.53 -13.05 -18.71
CA TRP A 26 5.03 -11.68 -18.84
C TRP A 26 4.05 -10.65 -18.27
N ARG A 27 2.75 -10.75 -18.60
CA ARG A 27 1.73 -9.84 -18.08
C ARG A 27 1.61 -9.94 -16.56
N ALA A 28 1.61 -11.16 -16.02
CA ALA A 28 1.63 -11.38 -14.58
C ALA A 28 2.83 -10.72 -13.89
N ALA A 29 4.02 -10.80 -14.48
CA ALA A 29 5.21 -10.14 -13.93
C ALA A 29 5.07 -8.62 -13.88
N ILE A 30 4.47 -8.01 -14.92
CA ILE A 30 4.18 -6.57 -14.96
C ILE A 30 3.18 -6.20 -13.87
N ASP A 31 2.07 -6.95 -13.76
CA ASP A 31 1.02 -6.66 -12.77
C ASP A 31 1.56 -6.77 -11.33
N LEU A 32 2.42 -7.76 -11.07
CA LEU A 32 3.12 -7.93 -9.79
C LEU A 32 4.11 -6.77 -9.52
N ALA A 33 4.89 -6.37 -10.53
CA ALA A 33 5.81 -5.25 -10.42
C ALA A 33 5.08 -3.92 -10.16
N ASP A 34 3.94 -3.69 -10.80
CA ASP A 34 3.10 -2.52 -10.54
C ASP A 34 2.54 -2.55 -9.11
N ARG A 35 2.12 -3.73 -8.63
CA ARG A 35 1.65 -3.88 -7.25
C ARG A 35 2.72 -3.51 -6.23
N ALA A 36 3.96 -3.91 -6.48
CA ALA A 36 5.12 -3.54 -5.67
C ALA A 36 5.47 -2.05 -5.79
N LEU A 37 5.39 -1.46 -7.00
CA LEU A 37 5.62 -0.02 -7.22
C LEU A 37 4.64 0.82 -6.42
N TYR A 38 3.37 0.43 -6.45
CA TYR A 38 2.33 1.12 -5.69
C TYR A 38 2.50 0.97 -4.18
N ALA A 39 3.15 -0.10 -3.69
CA ALA A 39 3.52 -0.21 -2.30
C ALA A 39 4.60 0.83 -1.93
N SER A 40 5.64 0.99 -2.75
CA SER A 40 6.66 2.03 -2.60
C SER A 40 6.06 3.45 -2.61
N LYS A 41 5.10 3.71 -3.52
CA LYS A 41 4.42 5.01 -3.61
C LYS A 41 3.56 5.31 -2.37
N ARG A 42 2.94 4.29 -1.76
CA ARG A 42 2.12 4.44 -0.55
C ARG A 42 2.97 4.61 0.70
N GLY A 43 4.11 3.92 0.79
CA GLY A 43 5.10 4.06 1.86
C GLY A 43 5.93 5.36 1.84
N GLY A 44 5.46 6.42 1.19
CA GLY A 44 6.13 7.72 1.17
C GLY A 44 7.04 8.01 -0.04
N ARG A 45 7.02 7.18 -1.09
CA ARG A 45 7.83 7.34 -2.32
C ARG A 45 9.34 7.29 -2.05
N ASP A 46 10.17 7.55 -3.08
CA ASP A 46 11.64 7.47 -2.98
C ASP A 46 12.12 6.15 -2.35
N ALA A 47 11.58 5.05 -2.87
CA ALA A 47 11.74 3.71 -2.31
C ALA A 47 11.57 2.64 -3.37
N TRP A 48 12.06 1.44 -3.07
CA TRP A 48 11.86 0.25 -3.88
C TRP A 48 11.20 -0.87 -3.08
N THR A 49 10.37 -1.64 -3.76
CA THR A 49 9.70 -2.84 -3.24
C THR A 49 9.74 -3.91 -4.32
N GLY A 50 10.01 -5.15 -3.94
CA GLY A 50 10.06 -6.30 -4.82
C GLY A 50 9.30 -7.50 -4.26
N LEU A 51 8.73 -8.29 -5.16
CA LEU A 51 8.14 -9.60 -4.87
C LEU A 51 9.07 -10.70 -5.35
N TRP A 52 9.42 -11.61 -4.45
CA TRP A 52 10.29 -12.75 -4.69
C TRP A 52 9.56 -14.06 -4.38
N PHE A 53 9.80 -15.07 -5.21
CA PHE A 53 9.25 -16.41 -5.02
C PHE A 53 10.40 -17.41 -4.90
N ASP A 54 10.34 -18.31 -3.93
CA ASP A 54 11.36 -19.37 -3.78
C ASP A 54 11.16 -20.52 -4.78
N ALA A 55 9.95 -20.64 -5.32
CA ALA A 55 9.59 -21.58 -6.39
C ALA A 55 8.62 -20.91 -7.37
N THR A 56 8.41 -21.53 -8.53
CA THR A 56 7.45 -21.04 -9.54
C THR A 56 6.04 -20.95 -8.93
N PRO A 57 5.42 -19.74 -8.84
CA PRO A 57 4.09 -19.61 -8.25
C PRO A 57 3.02 -20.14 -9.20
N SER A 58 1.96 -20.71 -8.63
CA SER A 58 0.76 -21.07 -9.41
C SER A 58 -0.01 -19.82 -9.86
N ALA A 59 -0.88 -19.98 -10.86
CA ALA A 59 -1.75 -18.89 -11.31
C ALA A 59 -2.67 -18.36 -10.19
N ASP A 60 -3.09 -19.21 -9.25
CA ASP A 60 -3.92 -18.81 -8.12
C ASP A 60 -3.13 -17.98 -7.10
N VAL A 61 -1.88 -18.35 -6.80
CA VAL A 61 -1.00 -17.53 -5.94
C VAL A 61 -0.77 -16.15 -6.55
N ILE A 62 -0.56 -16.07 -7.87
CA ILE A 62 -0.42 -14.79 -8.58
C ILE A 62 -1.71 -13.97 -8.44
N ARG A 63 -2.88 -14.58 -8.69
CA ARG A 63 -4.17 -13.92 -8.56
C ARG A 63 -4.38 -13.39 -7.15
N ASP A 64 -4.08 -14.18 -6.13
CA ASP A 64 -4.24 -13.82 -4.73
C ASP A 64 -3.28 -12.70 -4.31
N LEU A 65 -2.06 -12.67 -4.84
CA LEU A 65 -1.12 -11.56 -4.62
C LEU A 65 -1.61 -10.25 -5.25
N LEU A 66 -2.27 -10.30 -6.40
CA LEU A 66 -2.81 -9.11 -7.04
C LEU A 66 -4.00 -8.55 -6.25
N GLN A 67 -4.86 -9.41 -5.73
CA GLN A 67 -6.08 -9.03 -5.00
C GLN A 67 -5.80 -8.68 -3.52
N ALA A 68 -5.07 -9.54 -2.80
CA ALA A 68 -4.88 -9.45 -1.35
C ALA A 68 -3.41 -9.65 -0.93
N PRO A 69 -2.46 -8.83 -1.40
CA PRO A 69 -1.03 -9.08 -1.23
C PRO A 69 -0.60 -9.24 0.22
N ALA A 70 -1.09 -8.39 1.13
CA ALA A 70 -0.71 -8.46 2.55
C ALA A 70 -1.04 -9.83 3.17
N THR A 71 -2.23 -10.36 2.88
CA THR A 71 -2.67 -11.67 3.37
C THR A 71 -1.85 -12.79 2.72
N THR A 72 -1.67 -12.74 1.40
CA THR A 72 -0.95 -13.79 0.65
C THR A 72 0.55 -13.83 0.99
N ILE A 73 1.16 -12.69 1.30
CA ILE A 73 2.54 -12.64 1.80
C ILE A 73 2.62 -13.23 3.21
N ALA A 74 1.63 -12.97 4.07
CA ALA A 74 1.60 -13.49 5.43
C ALA A 74 1.49 -15.03 5.49
N THR A 75 0.96 -15.68 4.45
CA THR A 75 0.96 -17.15 4.34
C THR A 75 2.31 -17.73 3.89
N GLY A 76 3.28 -16.88 3.52
CA GLY A 76 4.58 -17.31 3.01
C GLY A 76 4.60 -17.65 1.52
N ALA A 77 3.50 -17.40 0.78
CA ALA A 77 3.43 -17.71 -0.65
C ALA A 77 4.35 -16.83 -1.53
N ALA A 78 4.79 -15.68 -1.00
CA ALA A 78 5.83 -14.86 -1.59
C ALA A 78 6.58 -14.07 -0.51
N ARG A 79 7.84 -13.76 -0.77
CA ARG A 79 8.65 -12.89 0.06
C ARG A 79 8.64 -11.48 -0.48
N VAL A 80 8.58 -10.51 0.43
CA VAL A 80 8.75 -9.09 0.12
C VAL A 80 10.16 -8.66 0.47
N ILE A 81 10.80 -7.96 -0.46
CA ILE A 81 12.06 -7.27 -0.24
C ILE A 81 11.82 -5.78 -0.49
N ALA A 82 12.21 -4.91 0.44
CA ALA A 82 11.95 -3.48 0.31
C ALA A 82 13.04 -2.64 0.99
N SER A 83 13.22 -1.40 0.51
CA SER A 83 14.12 -0.44 1.16
C SER A 83 13.52 0.22 2.40
N ARG A 84 12.20 0.14 2.57
CA ARG A 84 11.47 0.73 3.71
C ARG A 84 10.47 -0.26 4.27
N THR A 85 10.36 -0.25 5.60
CA THR A 85 9.44 -1.09 6.36
C THR A 85 8.64 -0.22 7.35
N PRO A 86 7.35 -0.50 7.58
CA PRO A 86 6.55 -1.57 6.98
C PRO A 86 6.12 -1.26 5.54
N VAL A 87 5.86 -2.30 4.74
CA VAL A 87 5.37 -2.15 3.36
C VAL A 87 3.86 -1.93 3.34
N GLU A 88 3.43 -0.81 2.75
CA GLU A 88 2.02 -0.42 2.71
C GLU A 88 1.31 -0.91 1.44
N TRP A 89 0.65 -2.06 1.55
CA TRP A 89 -0.02 -2.69 0.41
C TRP A 89 -1.38 -2.08 0.08
N GLN A 90 -2.15 -1.66 1.09
CA GLN A 90 -3.44 -1.01 0.92
C GLN A 90 -3.29 0.49 1.08
N ARG A 91 -4.14 1.27 0.41
CA ARG A 91 -4.24 2.70 0.69
C ARG A 91 -4.72 2.81 2.13
N ARG A 92 -3.89 3.33 3.04
CA ARG A 92 -4.43 3.79 4.33
C ARG A 92 -5.56 4.74 3.99
N GLU A 93 -6.78 4.37 4.33
CA GLU A 93 -7.81 5.37 4.51
C GLU A 93 -7.22 6.35 5.52
N ARG A 94 -7.11 7.62 5.10
CA ARG A 94 -6.65 8.67 5.99
C ARG A 94 -7.51 8.53 7.25
N ARG A 95 -6.91 8.28 8.42
CA ARG A 95 -7.62 8.53 9.67
C ARG A 95 -7.90 10.03 9.68
N GLU A 96 -9.04 10.45 9.13
CA GLU A 96 -9.71 11.65 9.60
C GLU A 96 -10.16 11.33 11.02
N ALA A 97 -9.23 11.52 11.96
CA ALA A 97 -9.58 11.67 13.34
C ALA A 97 -10.37 12.98 13.44
N THR A 98 -11.69 12.84 13.54
CA THR A 98 -12.57 13.55 14.47
C THR A 98 -12.00 14.86 15.04
N THR A 99 -12.42 15.98 14.46
CA THR A 99 -12.81 17.13 15.29
C THR A 99 -14.33 17.10 15.38
N ALA A 100 -14.86 16.20 16.22
CA ALA A 100 -16.20 16.40 16.74
C ALA A 100 -16.12 17.66 17.61
N SER A 101 -16.70 18.74 17.10
CA SER A 101 -16.99 19.94 17.86
C SER A 101 -17.76 19.52 19.13
N PRO A 102 -17.43 20.07 20.31
CA PRO A 102 -18.24 19.82 21.50
C PRO A 102 -19.70 20.24 21.23
N PRO A 103 -20.71 19.55 21.79
CA PRO A 103 -22.09 20.00 21.65
C PRO A 103 -22.19 21.41 22.23
N ALA A 104 -22.77 22.31 21.42
CA ALA A 104 -23.07 23.67 21.84
C ALA A 104 -23.88 23.63 23.14
N ALA A 105 -23.41 24.42 24.11
CA ALA A 105 -24.12 24.66 25.36
C ALA A 105 -25.55 25.14 25.06
N ALA A 106 -26.54 24.35 25.46
CA ALA A 106 -27.90 24.83 25.64
C ALA A 106 -27.94 25.55 27.00
N THR A 107 -27.81 26.87 26.95
CA THR A 107 -28.07 27.77 28.06
C THR A 107 -29.57 28.04 28.18
N GLY A 108 -30.11 27.92 29.39
CA GLY A 108 -31.45 28.39 29.80
C GLY A 108 -32.42 27.24 30.14
N VAL A 109 -33.20 27.24 31.23
CA VAL A 109 -33.55 28.24 32.24
C VAL A 109 -33.98 27.50 33.52
N ASP A 110 -33.71 28.13 34.66
CA ASP A 110 -34.00 27.78 36.05
C ASP A 110 -35.52 27.73 36.37
N VAL A 111 -36.01 26.70 37.10
CA VAL A 111 -37.25 26.77 37.91
C VAL A 111 -37.21 25.79 39.10
N VAL A 112 -36.93 26.33 40.30
CA VAL A 112 -37.64 26.18 41.61
C VAL A 112 -37.86 24.77 42.23
N ARG A 113 -37.24 24.56 43.41
CA ARG A 113 -37.61 23.64 44.53
C ARG A 113 -39.01 24.00 45.09
N PRO A 114 -39.84 23.08 45.63
CA PRO A 114 -39.55 22.45 46.94
C PRO A 114 -40.22 21.07 47.21
N GLY A 115 -39.86 20.46 48.34
CA GLY A 115 -40.49 19.27 48.92
C GLY A 115 -39.53 18.48 49.79
#